data_AF-A0A3D0I648-F1
#
_entry.id   AF-A0A3D0I648-F1
#
_cell.length_a   1.000
_cell.length_b   1.000
_cell.length_c   1.000
_cell.angle_alpha   90.00
_cell.angle_beta   90.00
_cell.angle_gamma   90.00
#
_symmetry.space_group_name_H-M   'P 1'
#
loop_
_entity.id
_entity.type
_entity.pdbx_description
1 polymer ?
#
loop_
_entity_poly.entity_id
_entity_poly.type
_entity_poly.pdbx_seq_one_letter_code
_entity_poly.pdbx_strand_id
1 'polypeptide(L)'
;CEVSLGCELFRFFPFRMESPDDVRGYIEAALRQQALGTGLPFATRDRVSGALVGSTSYLAVDHGHRRLEIGATWLAPKWQRT
;
A
#
# COMPACT_ATOMS: atom_id res chain seq x y z
N CYS A 1 1.66 -16.16 6.03
CA CYS A 1 1.89 -14.71 6.07
C CYS A 1 0.61 -14.01 6.49
N GLU A 2 0.60 -13.46 7.69
CA GLU A 2 -0.49 -12.62 8.20
C GLU A 2 0.04 -11.19 8.15
N VAL A 3 -0.01 -10.55 6.97
CA VAL A 3 0.50 -9.17 6.71
C VAL A 3 1.80 -8.86 7.48
N SER A 4 2.76 -9.80 7.51
CA SER A 4 3.91 -9.74 8.39
C SER A 4 5.20 -9.61 7.60
N LEU A 5 6.19 -9.01 8.24
CA LEU A 5 7.57 -8.84 7.77
C LEU A 5 8.18 -10.19 7.39
N GLY A 6 8.99 -10.20 6.33
CA GLY A 6 9.63 -11.43 5.83
C GLY A 6 8.75 -12.30 4.91
N CYS A 7 7.63 -11.77 4.40
CA CYS A 7 6.82 -12.47 3.41
C CYS A 7 7.37 -12.28 1.98
N GLU A 8 7.41 -13.33 1.16
CA GLU A 8 7.71 -13.25 -0.30
C GLU A 8 6.83 -12.24 -1.05
N LEU A 9 5.71 -11.81 -0.46
CA LEU A 9 4.80 -10.80 -1.00
C LEU A 9 5.53 -9.53 -1.45
N PHE A 10 6.56 -9.11 -0.72
CA PHE A 10 7.27 -7.85 -1.00
C PHE A 10 8.58 -8.03 -1.76
N ARG A 11 8.90 -9.25 -2.22
CA ARG A 11 10.15 -9.55 -2.93
C ARG A 11 10.40 -8.67 -4.15
N PHE A 12 9.34 -8.34 -4.89
CA PHE A 12 9.40 -7.48 -6.09
C PHE A 12 8.73 -6.12 -5.86
N PHE A 13 8.40 -5.78 -4.61
CA PHE A 13 7.83 -4.49 -4.30
C PHE A 13 8.95 -3.44 -4.30
N PRO A 14 8.74 -2.26 -4.90
CA PRO A 14 9.81 -1.27 -5.05
C PRO A 14 10.27 -0.66 -3.72
N PHE A 15 9.49 -0.82 -2.66
CA PHE A 15 9.84 -0.42 -1.30
C PHE A 15 10.26 -1.65 -0.49
N ARG A 16 11.39 -1.54 0.20
CA ARG A 16 11.79 -2.52 1.22
C ARG A 16 10.72 -2.52 2.32
N MET A 17 10.27 -3.70 2.73
CA MET A 17 9.30 -3.92 3.82
C MET A 17 9.71 -5.15 4.63
N GLU A 18 10.92 -5.09 5.20
CA GLU A 18 11.55 -6.18 5.94
C GLU A 18 11.52 -5.96 7.45
N SER A 19 11.38 -4.71 7.90
CA SER A 19 11.24 -4.31 9.30
C SER A 19 10.00 -3.45 9.56
N PRO A 20 9.54 -3.30 10.83
CA PRO A 20 8.42 -2.42 11.16
C PRO A 20 8.73 -0.95 10.80
N ASP A 21 9.99 -0.56 10.90
CA ASP A 21 10.45 0.80 10.58
C ASP A 21 10.42 1.05 9.07
N ASP A 22 10.73 0.05 8.24
CA ASP A 22 10.56 0.16 6.79
C ASP A 22 9.08 0.38 6.42
N VAL A 23 8.19 -0.39 7.04
CA VAL A 23 6.73 -0.25 6.84
C VAL A 23 6.25 1.13 7.29
N ARG A 24 6.75 1.61 8.43
CA ARG A 24 6.46 2.96 8.91
C ARG A 24 6.92 4.01 7.91
N GLY A 25 8.16 3.91 7.40
CA GLY A 25 8.70 4.83 6.41
C GLY A 25 7.90 4.84 5.10
N TYR A 26 7.47 3.66 4.64
CA TYR A 26 6.57 3.53 3.49
C TYR A 26 5.23 4.25 3.71
N ILE A 27 4.59 4.06 4.88
CA ILE A 27 3.33 4.71 5.24
C ILE A 27 3.51 6.23 5.33
N GLU A 28 4.57 6.70 5.99
CA GLU A 28 4.87 8.14 6.12
C GLU A 28 5.12 8.80 4.77
N ALA A 29 5.81 8.12 3.85
CA ALA A 29 6.00 8.60 2.48
C ALA A 29 4.66 8.73 1.74
N ALA A 30 3.79 7.73 1.84
CA ALA A 30 2.47 7.77 1.21
C ALA A 30 1.58 8.89 1.79
N LEU A 31 1.59 9.09 3.11
CA LEU A 31 0.85 10.18 3.77
C LEU A 31 1.41 11.56 3.39
N ARG A 32 2.72 11.68 3.16
CA ARG A 32 3.33 12.92 2.65
C ARG A 32 2.85 13.22 1.22
N GLN A 33 2.80 12.21 0.34
CA GLN A 33 2.27 12.37 -1.02
C GLN A 33 0.79 12.78 -1.00
N GLN A 34 0.01 12.24 -0.06
CA GLN A 34 -1.37 12.66 0.17
C GLN A 34 -1.46 14.13 0.58
N ALA A 35 -0.65 14.57 1.54
CA ALA A 35 -0.63 15.97 1.97
C ALA A 35 -0.24 16.92 0.82
N LEU A 36 0.60 16.48 -0.11
CA LEU A 36 1.00 17.23 -1.29
C LEU A 36 -0.01 17.15 -2.45
N GLY A 37 -1.06 16.32 -2.34
CA GLY A 37 -2.05 16.11 -3.40
C GLY A 37 -1.51 15.36 -4.62
N THR A 38 -0.36 14.68 -4.49
CA THR A 38 0.32 13.93 -5.56
C THR A 38 0.14 12.41 -5.46
N GLY A 39 -0.51 11.94 -4.39
CA GLY A 39 -0.92 10.56 -4.21
C GLY A 39 -2.11 10.46 -3.25
N LEU A 40 -2.73 9.29 -3.18
CA LEU A 40 -3.81 9.01 -2.22
C LEU A 40 -3.77 7.52 -1.85
N PRO A 41 -3.25 7.17 -0.66
CA PRO A 41 -3.20 5.79 -0.20
C PRO A 41 -4.52 5.34 0.42
N PHE A 42 -4.85 4.07 0.20
CA PHE A 42 -6.01 3.41 0.79
C PHE A 42 -5.60 2.12 1.48
N ALA A 43 -6.10 1.90 2.68
CA ALA A 43 -5.97 0.61 3.36
C ALA A 43 -7.16 -0.29 2.99
N THR A 44 -6.88 -1.55 2.66
CA THR A 44 -7.92 -2.55 2.43
C THR A 44 -8.23 -3.27 3.73
N ARG A 45 -9.50 -3.24 4.14
CA ARG A 45 -9.99 -3.86 5.36
C ARG A 45 -11.01 -4.96 5.03
N ASP A 46 -10.83 -6.13 5.63
CA ASP A 46 -11.81 -7.20 5.58
C ASP A 46 -13.08 -6.78 6.34
N ARG A 47 -14.25 -6.88 5.72
CA ARG A 47 -15.50 -6.35 6.29
C ARG A 47 -16.02 -7.14 7.47
N VAL A 48 -15.73 -8.45 7.53
CA VAL A 48 -16.29 -9.35 8.56
C VAL A 48 -15.43 -9.32 9.81
N SER A 49 -14.13 -9.58 9.67
CA SER A 49 -13.16 -9.59 10.77
C SER A 49 -12.69 -8.19 11.16
N GLY A 50 -12.78 -7.23 10.23
CA GLY A 50 -12.23 -5.91 10.44
C GLY A 50 -10.69 -5.84 10.35
N ALA A 51 -10.03 -6.92 9.95
CA ALA A 51 -8.58 -6.96 9.79
C ALA A 51 -8.12 -6.06 8.64
N LEU A 52 -6.96 -5.42 8.79
CA LEU A 52 -6.26 -4.80 7.67
C LEU A 52 -5.57 -5.90 6.86
N VAL A 53 -5.86 -5.96 5.56
CA VAL A 53 -5.46 -7.09 4.70
C VAL A 53 -4.68 -6.66 3.47
N GLY A 54 -4.56 -5.36 3.22
CA GLY A 54 -3.85 -4.88 2.04
C GLY A 54 -3.84 -3.37 1.90
N SER A 55 -3.38 -2.94 0.75
CA SER A 55 -3.33 -1.53 0.36
C SER A 55 -3.51 -1.40 -1.15
N THR A 56 -3.95 -0.23 -1.58
CA THR A 56 -3.86 0.26 -2.96
C THR A 56 -3.77 1.78 -2.92
N SER A 57 -3.13 2.39 -3.91
CA SER A 57 -2.95 3.85 -3.92
C SER A 57 -3.17 4.42 -5.30
N TYR A 58 -3.69 5.65 -5.34
CA TYR A 58 -3.40 6.56 -6.45
C TYR A 58 -2.02 7.16 -6.27
N LEU A 59 -1.24 7.15 -7.35
CA LEU A 59 0.15 7.58 -7.40
C LEU A 59 0.32 8.58 -8.54
N ALA A 60 1.39 9.38 -8.47
CA ALA A 60 1.78 10.32 -9.53
C ALA A 60 0.60 11.16 -10.07
N VAL A 61 -0.25 11.63 -9.17
CA VAL A 61 -1.44 12.42 -9.52
C VAL A 61 -0.98 13.73 -10.14
N ASP A 62 -1.39 13.95 -11.38
CA ASP A 62 -1.14 15.18 -12.14
C ASP A 62 -2.49 15.78 -12.53
N HIS A 63 -2.88 16.81 -11.77
CA HIS A 63 -4.16 17.51 -11.94
C HIS A 63 -4.26 18.24 -13.28
N GLY A 64 -3.16 18.77 -13.79
CA GLY A 64 -3.13 19.51 -15.05
C GLY A 64 -3.42 18.61 -16.24
N HIS A 65 -2.84 17.41 -16.24
CA HIS A 65 -3.03 16.42 -17.29
C HIS A 65 -4.16 15.42 -17.01
N ARG A 66 -4.83 15.53 -15.86
CA ARG A 66 -5.90 14.63 -15.39
C ARG A 66 -5.49 13.16 -15.46
N ARG A 67 -4.25 12.87 -15.09
CA ARG A 67 -3.72 11.50 -15.05
C ARG A 67 -3.31 11.13 -13.64
N LEU A 68 -3.35 9.83 -13.38
CA LEU A 68 -2.78 9.21 -12.20
C LEU A 68 -2.41 7.77 -12.54
N GLU A 69 -1.58 7.18 -11.70
CA GLU A 69 -1.27 5.77 -11.71
C GLU A 69 -2.02 5.06 -10.58
N ILE A 70 -2.39 3.80 -10.79
CA ILE A 70 -2.90 2.93 -9.74
C ILE A 70 -1.83 1.90 -9.45
N GLY A 71 -1.40 1.82 -8.19
CA GLY A 71 -0.29 0.97 -7.83
C GLY A 71 -0.09 0.86 -6.34
N ALA A 72 1.11 0.39 -5.96
CA ALA A 72 1.42 -0.01 -4.59
C ALA A 72 0.38 -0.98 -4.00
N THR A 73 -0.26 -1.77 -4.88
CA THR A 73 -1.37 -2.65 -4.54
C THR A 73 -0.85 -3.99 -4.06
N TRP A 74 -1.31 -4.41 -2.90
CA TRP A 74 -1.05 -5.75 -2.38
C TRP A 74 -2.19 -6.21 -1.46
N LEU A 75 -2.39 -7.52 -1.41
CA LEU A 75 -3.28 -8.19 -0.47
C LEU A 75 -2.48 -9.30 0.21
N ALA A 76 -2.67 -9.49 1.51
CA ALA A 76 -2.09 -10.63 2.21
C ALA A 76 -2.52 -11.94 1.55
N PRO A 77 -1.64 -12.95 1.46
CA PRO A 77 -1.91 -14.17 0.70
C PRO A 77 -3.24 -14.86 1.05
N LYS A 78 -3.66 -14.80 2.31
CA LYS A 78 -4.93 -15.39 2.79
C LYS A 78 -6.18 -14.76 2.17
N TRP A 79 -6.11 -13.52 1.69
CA TRP A 79 -7.22 -12.76 1.07
C TRP A 79 -7.06 -12.58 -0.44
N GLN A 80 -6.16 -13.35 -1.07
CA GLN A 80 -6.05 -13.36 -2.53
C GLN A 80 -6.99 -14.42 -3.11
N ARG A 81 -7.78 -14.05 -4.13
CA ARG A 81 -8.71 -14.97 -4.83
C ARG A 81 -9.77 -15.62 -3.92
N THR A 82 -10.21 -14.89 -2.90
CA THR A 82 -11.30 -15.24 -1.99
C THR A 82 -12.56 -14.49 -2.37
#